data_AF-A0A843G089-F1
#
_entry.id   AF-A0A843G089-F1
#
_cell.length_a   1.000
_cell.length_b   1.000
_cell.length_c   1.000
_cell.angle_alpha   90.00
_cell.angle_beta   90.00
_cell.angle_gamma   90.00
#
_symmetry.space_group_name_H-M   'P 1'
#
loop_
_entity.id
_entity.type
_entity.pdbx_description
1 polymer ?
#
loop_
_entity_poly.entity_id
_entity_poly.type
_entity_poly.pdbx_seq_one_letter_code
_entity_poly.pdbx_strand_id
1 'polypeptide(L)' 'PLERLHNFGKYGDFSFGMFIYGYPIQQTIVHFMPSIEIWQFIILSFAFTIPAAVLSWYLIERHALAKKDKIRADKDL' A
#
# COMPACT_ATOMS: atom_id res chain seq x y z
N PRO A 1 -29.86 -1.06 -4.42
CA PRO A 1 -29.23 -2.31 -3.90
C PRO A 1 -27.70 -2.44 -4.12
N LEU A 2 -26.95 -1.39 -4.48
CA LEU A 2 -25.49 -1.46 -4.63
C LEU A 2 -24.76 -0.22 -4.08
N GLU A 3 -25.23 0.35 -2.96
CA GLU A 3 -24.58 1.50 -2.30
C GLU A 3 -23.58 1.11 -1.20
N ARG A 4 -23.44 -0.18 -0.89
CA ARG A 4 -22.67 -0.65 0.29
C ARG A 4 -21.19 -0.99 0.04
N LEU A 5 -20.67 -0.74 -1.15
CA LEU A 5 -19.24 -0.98 -1.47
C LEU A 5 -18.41 0.30 -1.63
N HIS A 6 -18.97 1.48 -1.41
CA HIS A 6 -18.21 2.74 -1.53
C HIS A 6 -17.25 2.99 -0.35
N ASN A 7 -17.33 2.19 0.72
CA ASN A 7 -16.52 2.38 1.93
C ASN A 7 -15.33 1.41 2.07
N PHE A 8 -15.12 0.48 1.13
CA PHE A 8 -13.94 -0.40 1.17
C PHE A 8 -12.65 0.33 0.77
N GLY A 9 -12.75 1.41 -0.01
CA GLY A 9 -11.62 2.31 -0.29
C GLY A 9 -11.30 3.28 0.85
N LYS A 10 -11.99 3.22 1.99
CA LYS A 10 -11.74 4.11 3.15
C LYS A 10 -10.62 3.59 4.07
N TYR A 11 -10.25 2.32 3.90
CA TYR A 11 -9.17 1.65 4.63
C TYR A 11 -7.96 1.35 3.74
N GLY A 12 -7.96 1.83 2.49
CA GLY A 12 -6.96 1.51 1.49
C GLY A 12 -7.03 0.07 1.03
N ASP A 13 -6.87 -0.14 -0.27
CA ASP A 13 -6.66 -1.48 -0.79
C ASP A 13 -5.23 -1.92 -0.43
N PHE A 14 -5.05 -2.52 0.75
CA PHE A 14 -3.75 -3.04 1.19
C PHE A 14 -3.16 -4.01 0.16
N SER A 15 -4.03 -4.74 -0.55
CA SER A 15 -3.64 -5.63 -1.65
C SER A 15 -2.99 -4.86 -2.80
N PHE A 16 -3.45 -3.65 -3.11
CA PHE A 16 -2.82 -2.74 -4.06
C PHE A 16 -1.42 -2.31 -3.63
N GLY A 17 -1.23 -1.98 -2.36
CA GLY A 17 0.09 -1.70 -1.79
C GLY A 17 1.03 -2.92 -1.92
N MET A 18 0.54 -4.10 -1.56
CA MET A 18 1.30 -5.36 -1.72
C MET A 18 1.69 -5.63 -3.17
N PHE A 19 0.83 -5.32 -4.14
CA PHE A 19 1.12 -5.47 -5.57
C PHE A 19 2.23 -4.52 -6.04
N ILE A 20 2.16 -3.23 -5.66
CA ILE A 20 3.17 -2.24 -6.04
C ILE A 20 4.53 -2.54 -5.40
N TYR A 21 4.56 -2.87 -4.12
CA TYR A 21 5.81 -3.04 -3.38
C TYR A 21 6.37 -4.47 -3.45
N GLY A 22 5.55 -5.49 -3.70
CA GLY A 22 5.98 -6.88 -3.65
C GLY A 22 7.09 -7.20 -4.64
N TYR A 23 6.91 -6.84 -5.92
CA TYR A 23 7.91 -7.10 -6.95
C TYR A 23 9.27 -6.41 -6.71
N PRO A 24 9.35 -5.08 -6.47
CA PRO A 24 10.64 -4.44 -6.23
C PRO A 24 11.33 -4.91 -4.95
N ILE A 25 10.57 -5.25 -3.90
CA ILE A 25 11.13 -5.82 -2.66
C ILE A 25 11.72 -7.20 -2.92
N GLN A 26 10.98 -8.07 -3.60
CA GLN A 26 11.45 -9.40 -3.97
C GLN A 26 12.71 -9.33 -4.85
N GLN A 27 12.71 -8.45 -5.86
CA GLN A 27 13.87 -8.23 -6.72
C GLN A 27 15.09 -7.70 -5.93
N THR A 28 14.87 -6.80 -4.97
CA THR A 28 15.93 -6.29 -4.08
C THR A 28 16.53 -7.43 -3.26
N ILE A 29 15.69 -8.29 -2.67
CA ILE A 29 16.16 -9.43 -1.87
C ILE A 29 16.99 -10.39 -2.74
N VAL A 30 16.51 -10.75 -3.94
CA VAL A 30 17.25 -11.64 -4.85
C VAL A 30 18.55 -11.00 -5.35
N HIS A 31 18.55 -9.67 -5.58
CA HIS A 31 19.74 -8.95 -6.02
C HIS A 31 20.86 -8.99 -4.97
N PHE A 32 20.53 -8.79 -3.69
CA PHE A 32 21.52 -8.79 -2.61
C PHE A 32 21.81 -10.18 -2.04
N MET A 33 20.87 -11.12 -2.17
CA MET A 33 20.97 -12.48 -1.64
C MET A 33 20.59 -13.51 -2.74
N PRO A 34 21.43 -13.67 -3.78
CA PRO A 34 21.09 -14.50 -4.94
C PRO A 34 20.95 -16.00 -4.62
N SER A 35 21.53 -16.46 -3.51
CA SER A 35 21.46 -17.86 -3.04
C SER A 35 20.55 -18.04 -1.82
N ILE A 36 19.60 -17.11 -1.61
CA ILE A 36 18.65 -17.18 -0.51
C ILE A 36 17.78 -18.44 -0.59
N GLU A 37 17.54 -19.06 0.55
CA GLU A 37 16.66 -20.22 0.67
C GLU A 37 15.18 -19.79 0.56
N ILE A 38 14.30 -20.65 0.04
CA ILE A 38 12.93 -20.27 -0.32
C ILE A 38 12.09 -19.83 0.89
N TRP A 39 12.25 -20.46 2.06
CA TRP A 39 11.52 -20.06 3.26
C TRP A 39 12.00 -18.71 3.78
N GLN A 40 13.31 -18.46 3.74
CA GLN A 40 13.88 -17.16 4.10
C GLN A 40 13.39 -16.06 3.14
N PHE A 41 13.34 -16.35 1.84
CA PHE A 41 12.83 -15.43 0.84
C PHE A 41 11.36 -15.07 1.07
N ILE A 42 10.51 -16.06 1.35
CA ILE A 42 9.10 -15.83 1.66
C ILE A 42 8.96 -14.95 2.90
N ILE A 43 9.63 -15.29 3.99
CA ILE A 43 9.53 -14.54 5.26
C ILE A 43 10.00 -13.10 5.07
N LEU A 44 11.16 -12.88 4.44
CA LEU A 44 11.68 -11.53 4.21
C LEU A 44 10.79 -10.73 3.26
N SER A 45 10.30 -11.34 2.19
CA SER A 45 9.41 -10.67 1.25
C SER A 45 8.14 -10.19 1.94
N PHE A 46 7.49 -11.03 2.76
CA PHE A 46 6.32 -10.61 3.53
C PHE A 46 6.67 -9.57 4.60
N ALA A 47 7.78 -9.77 5.32
CA ALA A 47 8.23 -8.88 6.38
C ALA A 47 8.53 -7.46 5.88
N PHE A 48 8.99 -7.29 4.63
CA PHE A 48 9.22 -5.97 4.04
C PHE A 48 8.01 -5.43 3.27
N THR A 49 7.27 -6.27 2.57
CA THR A 49 6.15 -5.82 1.72
C THR A 49 4.96 -5.33 2.55
N ILE A 50 4.62 -6.02 3.66
CA ILE A 50 3.49 -5.63 4.51
C ILE A 50 3.72 -4.24 5.13
N PRO A 51 4.86 -3.95 5.80
CA PRO A 51 5.11 -2.61 6.33
C PRO A 51 5.19 -1.54 5.24
N ALA A 52 5.77 -1.84 4.08
CA ALA A 52 5.83 -0.88 2.97
C ALA A 52 4.42 -0.52 2.46
N ALA A 53 3.54 -1.51 2.31
CA ALA A 53 2.14 -1.31 1.95
C ALA A 53 1.39 -0.49 3.02
N VAL A 54 1.58 -0.80 4.31
CA VAL A 54 0.95 -0.09 5.43
C VAL A 54 1.44 1.37 5.53
N LEU A 55 2.75 1.59 5.41
CA LEU A 55 3.34 2.92 5.46
C LEU A 55 2.89 3.77 4.27
N SER A 56 2.85 3.17 3.08
CA SER A 56 2.34 3.84 1.88
C SER A 56 0.89 4.27 2.05
N TRP A 57 0.05 3.39 2.60
CA TRP A 57 -1.34 3.74 2.93
C TRP A 57 -1.41 4.93 3.90
N TYR A 58 -0.66 4.89 5.00
CA TYR A 58 -0.69 5.96 6.00
C TYR A 58 -0.15 7.29 5.47
N LEU A 59 0.89 7.25 4.63
CA LEU A 59 1.55 8.44 4.08
C LEU A 59 0.80 9.03 2.88
N ILE A 60 0.12 8.25 2.06
CA ILE A 60 -0.54 8.78 0.86
C ILE A 60 -2.01 9.10 1.15
N GLU A 61 -2.74 8.19 1.80
CA GLU A 61 -4.19 8.32 1.96
C GLU A 61 -4.57 9.38 2.99
N ARG A 62 -3.81 9.52 4.08
CA ARG A 62 -4.03 10.59 5.08
C ARG A 62 -3.87 11.98 4.47
N HIS A 63 -2.95 12.16 3.53
CA HIS A 63 -2.73 13.44 2.84
C HIS A 63 -3.76 13.69 1.74
N ALA A 64 -4.21 12.64 1.03
CA ALA A 64 -5.24 12.74 0.01
C ALA A 64 -6.60 13.15 0.60
N LEU A 65 -6.98 12.60 1.75
CA LEU A 65 -8.21 12.96 2.47
C LEU A 65 -8.17 14.42 2.97
N ALA A 66 -7.02 14.88 3.48
CA ALA A 66 -6.85 16.27 3.93
C ALA A 66 -6.98 17.31 2.78
N LYS A 67 -6.64 16.93 1.54
CA LYS A 67 -6.81 17.80 0.36
C LYS A 67 -8.25 17.81 -0.16
N LYS A 68 -8.99 16.70 -0.03
CA LYS A 68 -10.37 16.61 -0.51
C LYS A 68 -11.33 17.52 0.26
N ASP A 69 -11.09 17.71 1.56
CA ASP A 69 -11.86 18.65 2.40
C ASP A 69 -11.69 20.10 1.94
N LYS A 70 -10.46 20.50 1.60
CA LYS A 70 -10.16 21.86 1.10
C LYS A 70 -10.78 22.17 -0.27
N ILE A 71 -10.79 21.21 -1.20
CA ILE A 71 -11.37 21.42 -2.54
C ILE A 71 -12.90 21.53 -2.48
N ARG A 72 -13.54 20.86 -1.51
CA ARG A 72 -14.99 20.98 -1.32
C ARG A 72 -15.37 22.35 -0.77
N ALA A 73 -14.66 22.82 0.26
CA ALA A 73 -14.88 24.14 0.85
C ALA A 73 -14.68 25.31 -0.13
N ASP A 74 -13.80 25.18 -1.12
CA ASP A 74 -13.57 26.18 -2.18
C ASP A 74 -14.69 26.20 -3.24
N LYS A 75 -15.39 25.07 -3.45
CA LYS A 75 -16.52 24.98 -4.39
C LYS A 75 -17.84 25.51 -3.82
N ASP A 76 -17.90 25.74 -2.51
CA ASP A 76 -19.07 26.26 -1.79
C ASP A 76 -18.98 27.79 -1.54
N LEU A 77 -17.97 28.47 -2.12
CA LEU A 77 -17.77 29.93 -2.18
C LEU A 77 -18.02 30.46 -3.60
#